data_AF-A0A6N7Y0B8-F1
#
_entry.id   AF-A0A6N7Y0B8-F1
#
_cell.length_a   1.000
_cell.length_b   1.000
_cell.length_c   1.000
_cell.angle_alpha   90.00
_cell.angle_beta   90.00
_cell.angle_gamma   90.00
#
_symmetry.space_group_name_H-M   'P 1'
#
loop_
_entity.id
_entity.type
_entity.pdbx_description
1 polymer ?
#
loop_
_entity_poly.entity_id
_entity_poly.type
_entity_poly.pdbx_seq_one_letter_code
_entity_poly.pdbx_strand_id
1 'polypeptide(L)'
;MNKYQKALLDSIDTKLQEFGKRLKFDYTVTAKVLSLNESTNTYTVLYNGSELQIKAREGLTLEPNDLVYIRVIQGNFSNKFIDCKKP
;
A
#
# COMPACT_ATOMS: atom_id res chain seq x y z
N MET A 1 15.43 -21.89 -31.04
CA MET A 1 15.35 -20.42 -30.90
C MET A 1 16.73 -19.84 -31.15
N ASN A 2 16.89 -18.87 -32.07
CA ASN A 2 18.21 -18.34 -32.39
C ASN A 2 18.66 -17.25 -31.40
N LYS A 3 19.96 -16.92 -31.40
CA LYS A 3 20.56 -15.94 -30.48
C LYS A 3 19.93 -14.55 -30.51
N TYR A 4 19.45 -14.10 -31.67
CA TYR A 4 18.77 -12.81 -31.84
C TYR A 4 17.35 -12.84 -31.27
N GLN A 5 16.60 -13.93 -31.48
CA GLN A 5 15.27 -14.11 -30.91
C GLN A 5 15.31 -14.12 -29.38
N LYS A 6 16.32 -14.79 -28.79
CA LYS A 6 16.54 -14.81 -27.35
C LYS A 6 16.88 -13.42 -26.81
N ALA A 7 17.82 -12.71 -27.44
CA ALA A 7 18.17 -11.35 -27.03
C ALA A 7 16.99 -10.37 -27.13
N LEU A 8 16.09 -10.57 -28.09
CA LEU A 8 14.87 -9.78 -28.24
C LEU A 8 13.89 -10.02 -27.09
N LEU A 9 13.67 -11.29 -26.72
CA LEU A 9 12.85 -11.65 -25.56
C LEU A 9 13.43 -11.12 -24.24
N ASP A 10 14.74 -11.29 -24.03
CA ASP A 10 15.43 -10.78 -22.84
C ASP A 10 15.31 -9.25 -22.72
N SER A 11 15.34 -8.54 -23.85
CA SER A 11 15.14 -7.08 -23.90
C SER A 11 13.69 -6.68 -23.61
N ILE A 12 12.72 -7.45 -24.10
CA ILE A 12 11.29 -7.25 -23.83
C ILE A 12 11.01 -7.47 -22.34
N ASP A 13 11.55 -8.53 -21.74
CA ASP A 13 11.40 -8.80 -20.30
C ASP A 13 12.02 -7.69 -19.45
N THR A 14 13.21 -7.21 -19.83
CA THR A 14 13.87 -6.09 -19.15
C THR A 14 13.00 -4.83 -19.19
N LYS A 15 12.45 -4.50 -20.37
CA LYS A 15 11.51 -3.38 -20.55
C LYS A 15 10.24 -3.55 -19.71
N LEU A 16 9.66 -4.76 -19.66
CA LEU A 16 8.46 -5.05 -18.88
C LEU A 16 8.71 -4.90 -17.38
N GLN A 17 9.89 -5.32 -16.87
CA GLN A 17 10.23 -5.12 -15.46
C GLN A 17 10.45 -3.64 -15.11
N GLU A 18 11.10 -2.87 -15.98
CA GLU A 18 11.22 -1.42 -15.80
C GLU A 18 9.86 -0.73 -15.84
N PHE A 19 8.95 -1.20 -16.71
CA PHE A 19 7.58 -0.72 -16.76
C PHE A 19 6.80 -1.11 -15.50
N GLY A 20 6.94 -2.35 -15.02
CA GLY A 20 6.38 -2.84 -13.75
C GLY A 20 6.77 -1.98 -12.56
N LYS A 21 8.04 -1.60 -12.47
CA LYS A 21 8.55 -0.69 -11.42
C LYS A 21 7.98 0.73 -11.54
N ARG A 22 7.57 1.15 -12.75
CA ARG A 22 6.89 2.42 -13.01
C ARG A 22 5.38 2.33 -12.89
N LEU A 23 4.83 1.12 -12.90
CA LEU A 23 3.41 0.89 -12.74
C LEU A 23 3.09 1.11 -11.26
N LYS A 24 2.84 2.39 -10.98
CA LYS A 24 2.20 2.97 -9.83
C LYS A 24 0.81 2.34 -9.63
N PHE A 25 0.77 1.06 -9.30
CA PHE A 25 -0.48 0.38 -8.97
C PHE A 25 -0.84 0.66 -7.52
N ASP A 26 -2.14 0.70 -7.29
CA ASP A 26 -2.65 0.66 -5.94
C ASP A 26 -2.36 -0.73 -5.35
N TYR A 27 -1.90 -0.74 -4.11
CA TYR A 27 -1.73 -1.97 -3.35
C TYR A 27 -2.23 -1.79 -1.93
N THR A 28 -2.50 -2.90 -1.25
CA THR A 28 -2.95 -2.90 0.14
C THR A 28 -1.91 -3.51 1.06
N VAL A 29 -1.79 -2.94 2.25
CA VAL A 29 -0.96 -3.49 3.34
C VAL A 29 -1.82 -3.64 4.59
N THR A 30 -1.41 -4.53 5.48
CA THR A 30 -2.13 -4.76 6.76
C THR A 30 -1.44 -4.00 7.89
N ALA A 31 -2.21 -3.38 8.76
CA ALA A 31 -1.71 -2.77 10.00
C ALA A 31 -2.68 -3.00 11.15
N LYS A 32 -2.23 -2.72 12.37
CA LYS A 32 -3.06 -2.80 13.59
C LYS A 32 -3.31 -1.40 14.14
N VAL A 33 -4.56 -1.06 14.44
CA VAL A 33 -4.91 0.23 15.06
C VAL A 33 -4.43 0.26 16.51
N LEU A 34 -3.78 1.35 16.90
CA LEU A 34 -3.33 1.62 18.26
C LEU A 34 -4.25 2.62 18.96
N SER A 35 -4.57 3.73 18.29
CA SER A 35 -5.40 4.80 18.86
C SER A 35 -5.98 5.72 17.78
N LEU A 36 -7.01 6.48 18.14
CA LEU A 36 -7.56 7.58 17.35
C LEU A 36 -7.10 8.91 17.96
N ASN A 37 -6.63 9.82 17.12
CA ASN A 37 -6.45 11.23 17.48
C ASN A 37 -7.66 12.02 16.98
N GLU A 38 -8.56 12.39 17.90
CA GLU A 38 -9.81 13.08 17.58
C GLU A 38 -9.59 14.50 17.02
N SER A 39 -8.54 15.20 17.46
CA SER A 39 -8.24 16.57 17.03
C SER A 39 -7.91 16.66 15.53
N THR A 40 -7.29 15.62 14.98
CA THR A 40 -6.87 15.56 13.57
C THR A 40 -7.66 14.54 12.75
N ASN A 41 -8.56 13.79 13.41
CA ASN A 41 -9.28 12.64 12.87
C ASN A 41 -8.35 11.66 12.13
N THR A 42 -7.22 11.31 12.76
CA THR A 42 -6.22 10.38 12.24
C THR A 42 -6.00 9.23 13.21
N TYR A 43 -5.83 8.03 12.68
CA TYR A 43 -5.51 6.84 13.47
C TYR A 43 -4.01 6.63 13.53
N THR A 44 -3.50 6.29 14.70
CA THR A 44 -2.16 5.74 14.87
C THR A 44 -2.25 4.24 14.66
N VAL A 45 -1.47 3.72 13.72
CA VAL A 45 -1.44 2.30 13.37
C VAL A 45 -0.03 1.74 13.46
N LEU A 46 0.08 0.48 13.87
CA LEU A 46 1.32 -0.28 13.88
C LEU A 46 1.46 -1.02 12.55
N TYR A 47 2.48 -0.66 11.78
CA TYR A 47 2.85 -1.28 10.51
C TYR A 47 4.32 -1.69 10.55
N ASN A 48 4.62 -2.97 10.37
CA ASN A 48 5.99 -3.52 10.40
C ASN A 48 6.83 -3.05 11.62
N GLY A 49 6.20 -2.95 12.80
CA GLY A 49 6.87 -2.52 14.03
C GLY A 49 7.09 -1.00 14.16
N SER A 50 6.63 -0.20 13.19
CA SER A 50 6.66 1.26 13.24
C SER A 50 5.26 1.84 13.39
N GLU A 51 5.15 2.94 14.13
CA GLU A 51 3.90 3.68 14.25
C GLU A 51 3.73 4.68 13.10
N LEU A 52 2.54 4.71 12.53
CA LEU A 52 2.16 5.61 11.44
C LEU A 52 0.85 6.30 11.77
N GLN A 53 0.76 7.60 11.45
CA GLN A 53 -0.50 8.34 11.51
C GLN A 53 -1.16 8.36 10.14
N ILE A 54 -2.38 7.85 10.03
CA ILE A 54 -3.10 7.66 8.77
C ILE A 54 -4.57 8.00 8.95
N LYS A 55 -5.17 8.69 7.96
CA LYS A 55 -6.62 8.92 7.92
C LYS A 55 -7.36 7.67 7.46
N ALA A 56 -8.52 7.43 8.03
CA ALA A 56 -9.44 6.43 7.49
C ALA A 56 -10.31 7.02 6.38
N ARG A 57 -10.86 6.14 5.54
CA ARG A 57 -11.96 6.49 4.64
C ARG A 57 -13.11 7.07 5.48
N GLU A 58 -13.79 8.08 4.93
CA GLU A 58 -14.95 8.69 5.59
C GLU A 58 -16.02 7.65 5.92
N GLY A 59 -16.60 7.77 7.12
CA GLY A 59 -17.60 6.83 7.64
C GLY A 59 -17.02 5.54 8.24
N LEU A 60 -15.70 5.37 8.28
CA LEU A 60 -15.07 4.22 8.94
C LEU A 60 -14.71 4.56 10.39
N THR A 61 -15.32 3.82 11.32
CA THR A 61 -15.01 3.85 12.76
C THR A 61 -14.19 2.62 13.10
N LEU A 62 -13.05 2.83 13.76
CA LEU A 62 -12.11 1.76 14.11
C LEU A 62 -11.75 1.85 15.60
N GLU A 63 -11.55 0.70 16.22
CA GLU A 63 -11.17 0.61 17.62
C GLU A 63 -9.70 0.19 17.79
N PRO A 64 -9.05 0.55 18.92
CA PRO A 64 -7.75 0.01 19.27
C PRO A 64 -7.75 -1.53 19.19
N ASN A 65 -6.69 -2.07 18.59
CA ASN A 65 -6.48 -3.48 18.25
C ASN A 65 -7.16 -3.99 16.97
N ASP A 66 -7.95 -3.19 16.26
CA ASP A 66 -8.49 -3.60 14.97
C ASP A 66 -7.37 -3.82 13.94
N LEU A 67 -7.47 -4.92 13.20
CA LEU A 67 -6.66 -5.13 12.01
C LEU A 67 -7.33 -4.42 10.84
N VAL A 68 -6.54 -3.72 10.03
CA VAL A 68 -7.04 -2.90 8.94
C VAL A 68 -6.23 -3.06 7.68
N TYR A 69 -6.87 -2.83 6.53
CA TYR A 69 -6.22 -2.70 5.25
C TYR A 69 -5.96 -1.22 4.94
N ILE A 70 -4.69 -0.89 4.73
CA ILE A 70 -4.25 0.43 4.25
C ILE A 70 -4.05 0.32 2.75
N ARG A 71 -4.74 1.17 1.99
CA ARG A 71 -4.52 1.28 0.55
C ARG A 71 -3.46 2.34 0.29
N VAL A 72 -2.42 1.94 -0.42
CA VAL A 72 -1.36 2.81 -0.92
C VAL A 72 -1.69 3.12 -2.37
N ILE A 73 -1.88 4.39 -2.68
CA ILE A 73 -2.29 4.83 -3.99
C ILE A 73 -1.08 5.00 -4.87
N GLN A 74 -1.16 4.44 -6.08
CA GLN A 74 -0.15 4.64 -7.11
C GLN A 74 1.27 4.28 -6.68
N GLY A 75 1.43 3.26 -5.85
CA GLY A 75 2.73 2.87 -5.32
C GLY A 75 3.35 3.86 -4.33
N ASN A 76 2.71 5.01 -4.08
CA ASN A 76 3.26 6.11 -3.29
C ASN A 76 2.84 5.99 -1.83
N PHE A 77 3.74 5.49 -0.97
CA PHE A 77 3.45 5.29 0.45
C PHE A 77 3.11 6.58 1.21
N SER A 78 3.47 7.76 0.70
CA SER A 78 3.03 9.02 1.30
C SER A 78 1.53 9.29 1.04
N ASN A 79 0.97 8.71 -0.02
CA ASN A 79 -0.44 8.78 -0.36
C ASN A 79 -1.16 7.46 0.00
N LYS A 80 -1.64 7.39 1.24
CA LYS A 80 -2.29 6.19 1.80
C LYS A 80 -3.42 6.54 2.75
N PHE A 81 -4.40 5.65 2.86
CA PHE A 81 -5.50 5.76 3.82
C PHE A 81 -5.97 4.37 4.26
N ILE A 82 -6.68 4.31 5.39
CA ILE A 82 -7.31 3.05 5.84
C ILE A 82 -8.59 2.83 5.03
N ASP A 83 -8.62 1.75 4.25
CA ASP A 83 -9.70 1.44 3.31
C ASP A 83 -10.87 0.75 4.00
N CYS A 84 -10.56 -0.27 4.81
CA CYS A 84 -11.54 -1.03 5.57
C CYS A 84 -10.91 -1.79 6.75
N LYS A 85 -11.78 -2.22 7.68
CA LYS A 85 -11.43 -3.18 8.73
C LYS A 85 -11.25 -4.56 8.12
N LYS A 86 -10.21 -5.26 8.55
CA LYS A 86 -9.98 -6.66 8.20
C LYS A 86 -10.94 -7.52 9.03
N PRO A 87 -11.70 -8.43 8.39
CA PRO A 87 -12.60 -9.33 9.10
C PRO A 87 -11.87 -10.31 10.01
#